data_AF-A0A9X8VK81-F1
#
_entry.id   AF-A0A9X8VK81-F1
#
_cell.length_a   1.000
_cell.length_b   1.000
_cell.length_c   1.000
_cell.angle_alpha   90.00
_cell.angle_beta   90.00
_cell.angle_gamma   90.00
#
_symmetry.space_group_name_H-M   'P 1'
#
loop_
_entity.id
_entity.type
_entity.pdbx_description
1 polymer ?
#
loop_
_entity_poly.entity_id
_entity_poly.type
_entity_poly.pdbx_seq_one_letter_code
_entity_poly.pdbx_strand_id
1 'polypeptide(L)'
;GVEIKIARNDYEQLVLEFRQALYKAMGDVNNALSLRAQLLAQETQLQASLALARKSERLNEVRYRQGAVTITDWLNAQEQRRQAELAVDENRFAQYQNLAKIYLEFGGSSAP
;
A
#
# COMPACT_ATOMS: atom_id res chain seq x y z
N GLY A 1 -10.76 4.96 54.72
CA GLY A 1 -12.15 4.82 54.22
C GLY A 1 -12.34 5.47 52.85
N VAL A 2 -12.08 6.77 52.74
CA VAL A 2 -12.18 7.54 51.48
C VAL A 2 -10.97 7.32 50.56
N GLU A 3 -9.74 7.31 51.10
CA GLU A 3 -8.52 7.04 50.31
C GLU A 3 -8.54 5.68 49.58
N ILE A 4 -9.03 4.62 50.23
CA ILE A 4 -9.15 3.29 49.61
C ILE A 4 -10.17 3.30 48.45
N LYS A 5 -11.23 4.12 48.56
CA LYS A 5 -12.22 4.27 47.48
C LYS A 5 -11.67 5.09 46.31
N ILE A 6 -10.87 6.12 46.59
CA ILE A 6 -10.18 6.91 45.56
C ILE A 6 -9.16 6.04 44.82
N ALA A 7 -8.28 5.36 45.56
CA ALA A 7 -7.27 4.47 44.97
C ALA A 7 -7.88 3.33 44.14
N ARG A 8 -9.06 2.82 44.53
CA ARG A 8 -9.80 1.82 43.75
C ARG A 8 -10.36 2.40 42.45
N ASN A 9 -10.91 3.61 42.49
CA ASN A 9 -11.45 4.28 41.31
C ASN A 9 -10.32 4.62 40.32
N ASP A 10 -9.19 5.12 40.81
CA ASP A 10 -7.99 5.39 39.99
C ASP A 10 -7.48 4.11 39.32
N TYR A 11 -7.46 3.00 40.06
CA TYR A 11 -7.10 1.70 39.49
C TYR A 11 -8.09 1.25 38.40
N GLU A 12 -9.40 1.36 38.64
CA GLU A 12 -10.43 1.01 37.65
C GLU A 12 -10.32 1.88 36.38
N GLN A 13 -9.97 3.16 36.53
CA GLN A 13 -9.69 4.06 35.40
C GLN A 13 -8.44 3.64 34.62
N LEU A 14 -7.32 3.36 35.29
CA LEU A 14 -6.08 2.92 34.64
C LEU A 14 -6.27 1.60 33.87
N VAL A 15 -7.08 0.67 34.41
CA VAL A 15 -7.42 -0.58 33.71
C VAL A 15 -8.21 -0.31 32.44
N LEU A 16 -9.15 0.65 32.46
CA LEU A 16 -9.92 1.02 31.28
C LEU A 16 -9.04 1.68 30.21
N GLU A 17 -8.20 2.64 30.61
CA GLU A 17 -7.24 3.31 29.73
C GLU A 17 -6.29 2.31 29.07
N PHE A 18 -5.76 1.36 29.83
CA PHE A 18 -4.94 0.27 29.30
C PHE A 18 -5.68 -0.57 28.25
N ARG A 19 -6.92 -0.99 28.54
CA ARG A 19 -7.73 -1.79 27.59
C ARG A 19 -7.99 -1.02 26.29
N GLN A 20 -8.28 0.27 26.39
CA GLN A 20 -8.50 1.13 25.22
C GLN A 20 -7.22 1.25 24.39
N ALA A 21 -6.08 1.51 25.02
CA ALA A 21 -4.78 1.58 24.34
C ALA A 21 -4.42 0.26 23.65
N LEU A 22 -4.67 -0.87 24.33
CA LEU A 22 -4.43 -2.19 23.77
C LEU A 22 -5.29 -2.46 22.53
N TYR A 23 -6.60 -2.22 22.61
CA TYR A 23 -7.50 -2.43 21.47
C TYR A 23 -7.18 -1.51 20.31
N LYS A 24 -6.78 -0.27 20.58
CA LYS A 24 -6.32 0.67 19.55
C LYS A 24 -5.08 0.12 18.84
N ALA A 25 -4.06 -0.30 19.58
CA ALA A 25 -2.84 -0.86 19.01
C ALA A 25 -3.10 -2.11 18.16
N MET A 26 -3.96 -3.02 18.65
CA MET A 26 -4.36 -4.21 17.87
C MET A 26 -5.08 -3.83 16.56
N GLY A 27 -5.98 -2.84 16.62
CA GLY A 27 -6.67 -2.32 15.44
C GLY A 27 -5.72 -1.70 14.42
N ASP A 28 -4.78 -0.88 14.89
CA ASP A 28 -3.80 -0.19 14.04
C ASP A 28 -2.87 -1.19 13.31
N VAL A 29 -2.38 -2.21 14.04
CA VAL A 29 -1.60 -3.33 13.47
C VAL A 29 -2.41 -4.11 12.43
N ASN A 30 -3.65 -4.48 12.74
CA ASN A 30 -4.51 -5.22 11.82
C ASN A 30 -4.77 -4.43 10.53
N ASN A 31 -4.99 -3.13 10.63
CA ASN A 31 -5.21 -2.24 9.49
C ASN A 31 -3.97 -2.17 8.59
N ALA A 32 -2.77 -2.02 9.18
CA ALA A 32 -1.52 -1.95 8.43
C ALA A 32 -1.20 -3.27 7.68
N LEU A 33 -1.38 -4.41 8.35
CA LEU A 33 -1.21 -5.74 7.74
C LEU A 33 -2.25 -6.01 6.65
N SER A 34 -3.51 -5.61 6.87
CA SER A 34 -4.57 -5.74 5.85
C SER A 34 -4.24 -4.93 4.60
N LEU A 35 -3.81 -3.67 4.77
CA LEU A 35 -3.35 -2.83 3.67
C LEU A 35 -2.14 -3.45 2.95
N ARG A 36 -1.25 -4.13 3.67
CA ARG A 36 -0.05 -4.78 3.08
C ARG A 36 -0.45 -5.87 2.11
N ALA A 37 -1.38 -6.73 2.52
CA ALA A 37 -1.93 -7.78 1.67
C ALA A 37 -2.61 -7.21 0.42
N GLN A 38 -3.40 -6.13 0.57
CA GLN A 38 -4.07 -5.47 -0.55
C GLN A 38 -3.07 -4.88 -1.56
N LEU A 39 -2.02 -4.20 -1.09
CA LEU A 39 -1.00 -3.61 -1.96
C LEU A 39 -0.23 -4.67 -2.75
N LEU A 40 0.09 -5.81 -2.14
CA LEU A 40 0.76 -6.93 -2.83
C LEU A 40 -0.15 -7.59 -3.88
N ALA A 41 -1.43 -7.75 -3.58
CA ALA A 41 -2.41 -8.23 -4.55
C ALA A 41 -2.55 -7.25 -5.73
N GLN A 42 -2.57 -5.95 -5.45
CA GLN A 42 -2.62 -4.89 -6.46
C GLN A 42 -1.36 -4.89 -7.34
N GLU A 43 -0.17 -5.06 -6.77
CA GLU A 43 1.10 -5.15 -7.53
C GLU A 43 1.01 -6.24 -8.62
N THR A 44 0.46 -7.39 -8.28
CA THR A 44 0.31 -8.51 -9.22
C THR A 44 -0.52 -8.10 -10.45
N GLN A 45 -1.63 -7.39 -10.25
CA GLN A 45 -2.50 -6.92 -11.33
C GLN A 45 -1.84 -5.80 -12.15
N LEU A 46 -1.12 -4.89 -11.49
CA LEU A 46 -0.41 -3.80 -12.14
C LEU A 46 0.75 -4.30 -13.01
N GLN A 47 1.51 -5.29 -12.53
CA GLN A 47 2.56 -5.95 -13.30
C GLN A 47 2.00 -6.66 -14.54
N ALA A 48 0.85 -7.34 -14.41
CA ALA A 48 0.17 -7.95 -15.55
C ALA A 48 -0.27 -6.88 -16.58
N SER A 49 -0.81 -5.75 -16.10
CA SER A 49 -1.22 -4.63 -16.93
C SER A 49 -0.05 -3.99 -17.68
N LEU A 50 1.08 -3.77 -16.99
CA LEU A 50 2.31 -3.28 -17.61
C LEU A 50 2.86 -4.25 -18.66
N ALA A 51 2.81 -5.56 -18.40
CA ALA A 51 3.23 -6.56 -19.37
C ALA A 51 2.36 -6.55 -20.64
N LEU A 52 1.04 -6.35 -20.50
CA LEU A 52 0.13 -6.19 -21.64
C LEU A 52 0.38 -4.87 -22.40
N ALA A 53 0.58 -3.77 -21.69
CA ALA A 53 0.88 -2.47 -22.31
C ALA A 53 2.18 -2.51 -23.13
N ARG A 54 3.24 -3.16 -22.60
CA ARG A 54 4.51 -3.40 -23.33
C ARG A 54 4.31 -4.24 -24.60
N LYS A 55 3.43 -5.24 -24.57
CA LYS A 55 3.09 -6.04 -25.76
C LYS A 55 2.32 -5.19 -26.79
N SER A 56 1.37 -4.37 -26.34
CA SER A 56 0.59 -3.46 -27.20
C SER A 56 1.48 -2.44 -27.90
N GLU A 57 2.40 -1.80 -27.16
CA GLU A 57 3.38 -0.85 -27.71
C GLU A 57 4.22 -1.50 -28.81
N ARG A 58 4.78 -2.70 -28.55
CA ARG A 58 5.60 -3.43 -29.53
C ARG A 58 4.82 -3.80 -30.79
N LEU A 59 3.55 -4.23 -30.64
CA LEU A 59 2.71 -4.56 -31.78
C LEU A 59 2.40 -3.32 -32.64
N ASN A 60 2.08 -2.19 -32.00
CA ASN A 60 1.82 -0.95 -32.72
C ASN A 60 3.07 -0.37 -33.39
N GLU A 61 4.25 -0.53 -32.77
CA GLU A 61 5.52 -0.16 -33.39
C GLU A 61 5.73 -0.92 -34.72
N VAL A 62 5.55 -2.24 -34.73
CA VAL A 62 5.71 -3.06 -35.94
C VAL A 62 4.69 -2.65 -37.01
N ARG A 63 3.43 -2.49 -36.63
CA ARG A 63 2.37 -2.07 -37.55
C ARG A 63 2.64 -0.69 -38.15
N TYR A 64 3.11 0.26 -37.34
CA TYR A 64 3.45 1.60 -37.81
C TYR A 64 4.60 1.54 -38.83
N ARG A 65 5.67 0.79 -38.53
CA ARG A 65 6.80 0.60 -39.46
C ARG A 65 6.40 -0.05 -40.78
N GLN A 66 5.34 -0.86 -40.77
CA GLN A 66 4.75 -1.47 -41.97
C GLN A 66 3.69 -0.59 -42.66
N GLY A 67 3.39 0.60 -42.13
CA GLY A 67 2.36 1.49 -42.66
C GLY A 67 0.92 1.04 -42.40
N ALA A 68 0.71 0.08 -41.49
CA ALA A 68 -0.60 -0.49 -41.19
C ALA A 68 -1.40 0.30 -40.14
N VAL A 69 -0.74 1.16 -39.36
CA VAL A 69 -1.36 2.08 -38.39
C VAL A 69 -0.64 3.43 -38.42
N THR A 70 -1.25 4.46 -37.82
CA THR A 70 -0.66 5.80 -37.76
C THR A 70 0.42 5.90 -36.69
N ILE A 71 1.27 6.92 -36.78
CA ILE A 71 2.23 7.26 -35.71
C ILE A 71 1.52 7.55 -34.38
N THR A 72 0.32 8.13 -34.44
CA THR A 72 -0.51 8.44 -33.27
C THR A 72 -0.92 7.18 -32.52
N ASP A 73 -1.23 6.09 -33.24
CA ASP A 73 -1.57 4.79 -32.61
C ASP A 73 -0.39 4.23 -31.81
N TRP A 74 0.83 4.34 -32.35
CA TRP A 74 2.03 3.95 -31.62
C TRP A 74 2.32 4.85 -30.42
N LEU A 75 2.20 6.18 -30.56
CA LEU A 75 2.38 7.12 -29.46
C LEU A 75 1.36 6.90 -28.33
N ASN A 76 0.10 6.61 -28.66
CA ASN A 76 -0.93 6.27 -27.69
C ASN A 76 -0.57 4.97 -26.93
N ALA A 77 -0.06 3.96 -27.62
CA ALA A 77 0.39 2.72 -26.97
C ALA A 77 1.63 2.94 -26.06
N GLN A 78 2.56 3.80 -26.47
CA GLN A 78 3.69 4.22 -25.60
C GLN A 78 3.19 4.93 -24.35
N GLU A 79 2.21 5.83 -24.50
CA GLU A 79 1.62 6.56 -23.37
C GLU A 79 0.90 5.62 -22.40
N GLN A 80 0.12 4.66 -22.91
CA GLN A 80 -0.51 3.63 -22.07
C GLN A 80 0.53 2.79 -21.31
N ARG A 81 1.67 2.45 -21.94
CA ARG A 81 2.77 1.77 -21.24
C ARG A 81 3.32 2.63 -20.11
N ARG A 82 3.58 3.92 -20.36
CA ARG A 82 4.09 4.83 -19.33
C ARG A 82 3.15 4.99 -18.15
N GLN A 83 1.85 5.09 -18.41
CA GLN A 83 0.84 5.14 -17.35
C GLN A 83 0.79 3.86 -16.53
N ALA A 84 0.90 2.69 -17.17
CA ALA A 84 0.97 1.41 -16.46
C ALA A 84 2.27 1.28 -15.62
N GLU A 85 3.39 1.82 -16.10
CA GLU A 85 4.66 1.85 -15.38
C GLU A 85 4.57 2.76 -14.15
N LEU A 86 4.00 3.96 -14.31
CA LEU A 86 3.74 4.88 -13.21
C LEU A 86 2.88 4.23 -12.12
N ALA A 87 1.80 3.53 -12.50
CA ALA A 87 0.92 2.87 -11.54
C ALA A 87 1.65 1.77 -10.72
N VAL A 88 2.56 1.02 -11.34
CA VAL A 88 3.43 0.06 -10.63
C VAL A 88 4.33 0.77 -9.62
N ASP A 89 4.93 1.90 -10.01
CA ASP A 89 5.84 2.66 -9.15
C ASP A 89 5.10 3.33 -7.98
N GLU A 90 3.90 3.87 -8.21
CA GLU A 90 3.02 4.41 -7.17
C GLU A 90 2.63 3.32 -6.16
N ASN A 91 2.27 2.12 -6.63
CA ASN A 91 1.98 0.99 -5.73
C ASN A 91 3.22 0.59 -4.90
N ARG A 92 4.41 0.54 -5.51
CA ARG A 92 5.66 0.26 -4.79
C ARG A 92 5.96 1.32 -3.73
N PHE A 93 5.75 2.59 -4.04
CA PHE A 93 5.89 3.66 -3.06
C PHE A 93 4.91 3.48 -1.89
N ALA A 94 3.64 3.18 -2.17
CA ALA A 94 2.65 2.89 -1.14
C ALA A 94 3.04 1.67 -0.29
N GLN A 95 3.65 0.64 -0.88
CA GLN A 95 4.18 -0.51 -0.15
C GLN A 95 5.28 -0.11 0.84
N TYR A 96 6.20 0.77 0.45
CA TYR A 96 7.25 1.27 1.36
C TYR A 96 6.68 2.13 2.49
N GLN A 97 5.72 3.00 2.20
CA GLN A 97 5.03 3.78 3.23
C GLN A 97 4.30 2.89 4.22
N ASN A 98 3.62 1.85 3.74
CA ASN A 98 2.96 0.89 4.61
C ASN A 98 3.99 0.10 5.45
N LEU A 99 5.12 -0.31 4.88
CA LEU A 99 6.17 -0.98 5.64
C LEU A 99 6.71 -0.10 6.78
N ALA A 100 6.93 1.19 6.53
CA ALA A 100 7.32 2.14 7.57
C ALA A 100 6.23 2.27 8.66
N LYS A 101 4.96 2.30 8.27
CA LYS A 101 3.84 2.31 9.22
C LYS A 101 3.81 1.03 10.07
N ILE A 102 3.96 -0.14 9.46
CA ILE A 102 4.04 -1.41 10.18
C ILE A 102 5.13 -1.34 11.26
N TYR A 103 6.34 -0.91 10.92
CA TYR A 103 7.41 -0.78 11.91
C TYR A 103 7.07 0.18 13.07
N LEU A 104 6.36 1.27 12.78
CA LEU A 104 5.89 2.21 13.80
C LEU A 104 4.84 1.57 14.72
N GLU A 105 3.81 0.91 14.16
CA GLU A 105 2.71 0.30 14.94
C GLU A 105 3.19 -0.88 15.79
N PHE A 106 4.26 -1.58 15.38
CA PHE A 106 4.89 -2.63 16.17
C PHE A 106 5.83 -2.10 17.27
N GLY A 107 5.78 -0.80 17.57
CA GLY A 107 6.51 -0.19 18.68
C GLY A 107 7.88 0.37 18.30
N GLY A 108 8.15 0.56 17.01
CA GLY A 108 9.35 1.26 16.54
C GLY A 108 10.64 0.60 17.06
N SER A 109 10.89 -0.65 16.70
CA SER A 109 12.25 -1.19 16.81
C SER A 109 13.13 -0.43 15.84
N SER A 110 13.82 0.61 16.31
CA SER A 110 15.17 0.85 15.81
C SER A 110 15.91 -0.48 15.96
N ALA A 111 16.17 -1.16 14.84
CA ALA A 111 17.21 -2.18 14.83
C ALA A 111 18.50 -1.54 15.40
N PRO A 112 19.33 -2.36 16.07
CA PRO A 112 19.88 -2.19 17.42
C PRO A 112 20.48 -0.84 17.81
#